data_AF-A0A257NRN7-F1
#
_entry.id   AF-A0A257NRN7-F1
#
_cell.length_a   1.000
_cell.length_b   1.000
_cell.length_c   1.000
_cell.angle_alpha   90.00
_cell.angle_beta   90.00
_cell.angle_gamma   90.00
#
_symmetry.space_group_name_H-M   'P 1'
#
loop_
_entity.id
_entity.type
_entity.pdbx_description
1 polymer ?
#
loop_
_entity_poly.entity_id
_entity_poly.type
_entity_poly.pdbx_seq_one_letter_code
_entity_poly.pdbx_strand_id
1 'polypeptide(L)'
;MMGAKSSEYQVQTCEMPQHEVTLPRAFALTRGTIRRREYNQFLLATNHKRPRPYSWRDEEFPVFNVSIKDAMAYAVWLSEQTHQHYRLPTEAEWEY
;
A
#
# COMPACT_ATOMS: atom_id res chain seq x y z
N MET A 1 10.82 -17.21 4.54
CA MET A 1 9.72 -17.94 5.19
C MET A 1 8.62 -16.94 5.46
N MET A 2 7.47 -17.09 4.81
CA MET A 2 6.29 -16.24 4.96
C MET A 2 5.27 -16.92 5.88
N GLY A 3 4.47 -16.13 6.61
CA GLY A 3 3.57 -16.63 7.64
C GLY A 3 4.27 -16.95 8.97
N ALA A 4 3.47 -17.35 9.94
CA ALA A 4 3.88 -17.50 11.34
C ALA A 4 4.01 -18.96 11.76
N LYS A 5 4.87 -19.22 12.75
CA LYS A 5 4.93 -20.51 13.43
C LYS A 5 3.80 -20.62 14.45
N SER A 6 3.30 -21.83 14.67
CA SER A 6 2.24 -22.09 15.66
C SER A 6 2.61 -21.75 17.11
N SER A 7 3.90 -21.55 17.39
CA SER A 7 4.42 -21.16 18.70
C SER A 7 4.48 -19.64 18.93
N GLU A 8 4.17 -18.83 17.92
CA GLU A 8 4.24 -17.36 18.01
C GLU A 8 3.05 -16.78 18.79
N TYR A 9 3.30 -15.70 19.53
CA TYR A 9 2.29 -15.04 20.35
C TYR A 9 1.26 -14.33 19.45
N GLN A 10 -0.03 -14.55 19.70
CA GLN A 10 -1.16 -14.01 18.93
C GLN A 10 -1.25 -14.46 17.46
N VAL A 11 -0.62 -15.59 17.10
CA VAL A 11 -0.75 -16.16 15.76
C VAL A 11 -2.20 -16.46 15.41
N GLN A 12 -2.60 -16.05 14.21
CA GLN A 12 -3.91 -16.39 13.65
C GLN A 12 -3.82 -17.63 12.77
N THR A 13 -4.91 -18.38 12.67
CA THR A 13 -4.94 -19.58 11.82
C THR A 13 -4.73 -19.28 10.35
N CYS A 14 -5.06 -18.06 9.89
CA CYS A 14 -4.82 -17.62 8.52
C CYS A 14 -3.35 -17.25 8.23
N GLU A 15 -2.52 -17.05 9.25
CA GLU A 15 -1.08 -16.77 9.11
C GLU A 15 -0.26 -18.08 9.04
N MET A 16 -0.91 -19.23 9.26
CA MET A 16 -0.30 -20.55 9.26
C MET A 16 -0.71 -21.37 8.03
N PRO A 17 0.13 -22.33 7.59
CA PRO A 17 1.47 -22.60 8.09
C PRO A 17 2.52 -21.66 7.49
N GLN A 18 3.64 -21.51 8.20
CA GLN A 18 4.83 -20.88 7.63
C GLN A 18 5.31 -21.68 6.41
N HIS A 19 5.55 -20.99 5.30
CA HIS A 19 5.95 -21.62 4.03
C HIS A 19 7.03 -20.80 3.30
N GLU A 20 7.73 -21.44 2.37
CA GLU A 20 8.70 -20.77 1.52
C GLU A 20 8.01 -20.04 0.36
N VAL A 21 8.40 -18.79 0.15
CA VAL A 21 7.96 -17.98 -0.97
C VAL A 21 9.19 -17.49 -1.72
N THR A 22 9.20 -17.70 -3.03
CA THR A 22 10.25 -17.19 -3.92
C THR A 22 9.69 -16.01 -4.70
N LEU A 23 10.34 -14.84 -4.59
CA LEU A 23 10.04 -13.67 -5.40
C LEU A 23 10.96 -13.70 -6.63
N PRO A 24 10.44 -14.05 -7.83
CA PRO A 24 11.28 -14.37 -8.98
C PRO A 24 11.91 -13.13 -9.63
N ARG A 25 11.50 -11.93 -9.24
CA ARG A 25 11.95 -10.66 -9.81
C ARG A 25 12.20 -9.66 -8.70
N ALA A 26 13.23 -8.83 -8.90
CA ALA A 26 13.44 -7.67 -8.05
C ALA A 26 12.26 -6.69 -8.19
N PHE A 27 11.89 -6.07 -7.08
CA PHE A 27 10.83 -5.08 -6.99
C PHE A 27 11.26 -3.97 -6.02
N ALA A 28 10.55 -2.85 -6.06
CA ALA A 28 10.73 -1.76 -5.12
C ALA A 28 9.40 -1.46 -4.43
N LEU A 29 9.47 -1.13 -3.14
CA LEU A 29 8.35 -0.63 -2.36
C LEU A 29 8.61 0.82 -1.96
N THR A 30 7.52 1.55 -1.74
CA THR A 30 7.61 2.86 -1.12
C THR A 30 8.20 2.71 0.28
N ARG A 31 9.23 3.51 0.59
CA ARG A 31 9.92 3.45 1.90
C ARG A 31 8.97 3.68 3.09
N GLY A 32 7.91 4.45 2.86
CA GLY A 32 6.88 4.70 3.86
C GLY A 32 5.50 4.67 3.22
N THR A 33 4.49 4.91 4.05
CA THR A 33 3.11 5.09 3.61
C THR A 33 2.96 6.36 2.78
N ILE A 34 2.02 6.34 1.83
CA ILE A 34 1.72 7.49 0.98
C ILE A 34 1.20 8.63 1.84
N ARG A 35 1.83 9.80 1.73
CA ARG A 35 1.45 10.98 2.51
C ARG A 35 0.27 11.70 1.88
N ARG A 36 -0.45 12.45 2.70
CA ARG A 36 -1.57 13.28 2.23
C ARG A 36 -1.14 14.31 1.19
N ARG A 37 0.03 14.95 1.33
CA ARG A 37 0.53 15.88 0.31
C ARG A 37 0.70 15.22 -1.06
N GLU A 38 1.14 13.97 -1.10
CA GLU A 38 1.36 13.20 -2.34
C GLU A 38 0.02 12.79 -2.95
N TYR A 39 -0.88 12.27 -2.12
CA TYR A 39 -2.23 11.90 -2.57
C TYR A 39 -3.07 13.12 -3.00
N ASN A 40 -2.85 14.29 -2.40
CA ASN A 40 -3.53 15.53 -2.80
C ASN A 40 -3.19 15.94 -4.24
N GLN A 41 -1.98 15.67 -4.73
CA GLN A 41 -1.62 15.94 -6.13
C GLN A 41 -2.47 15.10 -7.08
N PHE A 42 -2.68 13.82 -6.76
CA PHE A 42 -3.59 12.94 -7.50
C PHE A 42 -5.01 13.49 -7.51
N LEU A 43 -5.54 13.89 -6.34
CA LEU A 43 -6.90 14.43 -6.23
C LEU A 43 -7.09 15.68 -7.08
N LEU A 44 -6.11 16.60 -7.07
CA LEU A 44 -6.15 17.83 -7.85
C LEU A 44 -6.04 17.56 -9.36
N ALA A 45 -5.20 16.60 -9.77
CA ALA A 45 -4.98 16.28 -11.18
C ALA A 45 -6.15 15.53 -11.82
N THR A 46 -6.83 14.67 -11.07
CA THR A 46 -7.83 13.74 -11.60
C THR A 46 -9.27 14.10 -11.22
N ASN A 47 -9.44 15.07 -10.31
CA ASN A 47 -10.72 15.38 -9.67
C ASN A 47 -11.36 14.15 -8.98
N HIS A 48 -10.53 13.20 -8.53
CA HIS A 48 -10.97 11.99 -7.84
C HIS A 48 -11.66 12.34 -6.52
N LYS A 49 -12.61 11.49 -6.08
CA LYS A 49 -13.37 11.76 -4.86
C LYS A 49 -12.45 11.78 -3.64
N ARG A 50 -12.46 12.89 -2.91
CA ARG A 50 -11.67 13.03 -1.69
C ARG A 50 -12.18 12.09 -0.59
N PRO A 51 -11.29 11.32 0.07
CA PRO A 51 -11.62 10.53 1.25
C PRO A 51 -12.22 11.37 2.38
N ARG A 52 -12.98 10.74 3.29
CA ARG A 52 -13.51 11.44 4.47
C ARG A 52 -12.34 11.97 5.31
N PRO A 53 -12.30 13.29 5.61
CA PRO A 53 -11.22 13.87 6.40
C PRO A 53 -11.34 13.45 7.87
N TYR A 54 -10.22 13.43 8.58
CA TYR A 54 -10.20 13.47 10.05
C TYR A 54 -10.04 14.91 10.53
N SER A 55 -10.21 15.13 11.84
CA SER A 55 -9.95 16.39 12.53
C SER A 55 -8.52 16.90 12.31
N TRP A 56 -7.53 16.01 12.26
CA TRP A 56 -6.13 16.34 12.01
C TRP A 56 -5.88 16.56 10.51
N ARG A 57 -5.26 17.68 10.13
CA ARG A 57 -5.09 18.12 8.72
C ARG A 57 -3.64 18.19 8.22
N ASP A 58 -2.68 17.76 9.03
CA ASP A 58 -1.27 17.79 8.64
C ASP A 58 -1.04 16.87 7.41
N GLU A 59 -0.32 17.42 6.43
CA GLU A 59 -0.11 16.84 5.11
C GLU A 59 1.00 15.78 5.09
N GLU A 60 1.82 15.73 6.13
CA GLU A 60 2.90 14.76 6.30
C GLU A 60 2.39 13.42 6.85
N PHE A 61 1.17 13.39 7.40
CA PHE A 61 0.54 12.15 7.82
C PHE A 61 0.20 11.25 6.62
N PRO A 62 0.15 9.92 6.85
CA PRO A 62 -0.36 8.98 5.86
C PRO A 62 -1.76 9.37 5.41
N VAL A 63 -2.09 9.10 4.15
CA VAL A 63 -3.48 9.16 3.71
C VAL A 63 -4.24 7.96 4.31
N PHE A 64 -5.47 8.20 4.76
CA PHE A 64 -6.33 7.17 5.33
C PHE A 64 -7.78 7.36 4.85
N ASN A 65 -8.65 6.39 5.15
CA ASN A 65 -9.99 6.26 4.58
C ASN A 65 -10.00 6.09 3.05
N VAL A 66 -8.94 5.48 2.52
CA VAL A 66 -8.78 5.18 1.09
C VAL A 66 -9.25 3.74 0.85
N SER A 67 -10.14 3.52 -0.11
CA SER A 67 -10.53 2.16 -0.48
C SER A 67 -9.46 1.50 -1.35
N ILE A 68 -9.50 0.18 -1.48
CA ILE A 68 -8.56 -0.53 -2.37
C ILE A 68 -8.65 -0.03 -3.82
N LYS A 69 -9.86 0.34 -4.28
CA LYS A 69 -10.09 0.90 -5.62
C LYS A 69 -9.41 2.26 -5.79
N ASP A 70 -9.48 3.10 -4.76
CA ASP A 70 -8.83 4.41 -4.77
C ASP A 70 -7.30 4.27 -4.76
N ALA A 71 -6.78 3.32 -3.98
CA ALA A 71 -5.34 3.05 -3.93
C ALA A 71 -4.81 2.51 -5.28
N MET A 72 -5.60 1.64 -5.95
CA MET A 72 -5.28 1.19 -7.31
C MET A 72 -5.32 2.34 -8.31
N ALA A 73 -6.33 3.21 -8.25
CA ALA A 73 -6.43 4.38 -9.13
C ALA A 73 -5.23 5.34 -8.95
N TYR A 74 -4.80 5.55 -7.70
CA TYR A 74 -3.60 6.33 -7.40
C TYR A 74 -2.34 5.70 -8.00
N ALA A 75 -2.15 4.38 -7.88
CA ALA A 75 -1.01 3.69 -8.45
C ALA A 75 -0.98 3.77 -9.99
N VAL A 76 -2.13 3.64 -10.64
CA VAL A 76 -2.26 3.83 -12.11
C VAL A 76 -1.88 5.25 -12.49
N TRP A 77 -2.46 6.26 -11.84
CA TRP A 77 -2.13 7.66 -12.10
C TRP A 77 -0.63 7.95 -11.89
N LEU A 78 -0.04 7.45 -10.80
CA LEU A 78 1.38 7.65 -10.51
C LEU A 78 2.26 7.00 -11.59
N SER A 79 1.84 5.86 -12.12
CA SER A 79 2.52 5.21 -13.25
C SER A 79 2.51 6.07 -14.50
N GLU A 80 1.37 6.69 -14.80
CA GLU A 80 1.23 7.60 -15.94
C GLU A 80 2.11 8.85 -15.79
N GLN A 81 2.22 9.41 -14.59
CA GLN A 81 3.00 10.63 -14.35
C GLN A 81 4.51 10.41 -14.38
N THR A 82 4.97 9.21 -13.99
CA THR A 82 6.40 8.90 -13.81
C THR A 82 6.98 8.03 -14.91
N HIS A 83 6.11 7.45 -15.75
CA HIS A 83 6.45 6.42 -16.73
C HIS A 83 7.09 5.16 -16.12
N GLN A 84 6.86 4.91 -14.83
CA GLN A 84 7.26 3.69 -14.13
C GLN A 84 6.02 2.85 -13.81
N HIS A 85 6.19 1.54 -13.59
CA HIS A 85 5.05 0.67 -13.29
C HIS A 85 4.80 0.56 -11.77
N TYR A 86 3.83 1.31 -11.26
CA TYR A 86 3.35 1.23 -9.88
C TYR A 86 2.10 0.36 -9.77
N ARG A 87 2.02 -0.40 -8.67
CA ARG A 87 0.86 -1.20 -8.28
C ARG A 87 0.85 -1.41 -6.77
N LEU A 88 -0.23 -1.98 -6.25
CA LEU A 88 -0.23 -2.51 -4.90
C LEU A 88 0.71 -3.73 -4.81
N PRO A 89 1.41 -3.91 -3.69
CA PRO A 89 2.18 -5.12 -3.44
C PRO A 89 1.23 -6.31 -3.27
N THR A 90 1.71 -7.49 -3.62
CA THR A 90 1.11 -8.75 -3.14
C THR A 90 1.37 -8.89 -1.64
N GLU A 91 0.60 -9.72 -0.95
CA GLU A 91 0.83 -10.04 0.47
C GLU A 91 2.28 -10.53 0.69
N ALA A 92 2.75 -11.42 -0.19
CA ALA A 92 4.11 -11.92 -0.17
C ALA A 92 5.18 -10.86 -0.36
N GLU A 93 4.96 -9.87 -1.22
CA GLU A 93 5.91 -8.75 -1.38
C GLU A 93 5.86 -7.78 -0.20
N TRP A 94 4.74 -7.71 0.50
CA TRP A 94 4.58 -6.84 1.67
C TRP A 94 5.19 -7.45 2.94
N GLU A 95 5.11 -8.79 3.10
CA GLU A 95 5.69 -9.51 4.25
C GLU A 95 7.18 -9.87 4.09
N TYR A 96 7.73 -9.79 2.87
CA TYR A 96 9.14 -10.12 2.59
C TYR A 96 10.13 -9.16 3.26
#